data_AF-A0A562IJS3-F1
#
_entry.id   AF-A0A562IJS3-F1
#
_cell.length_a   1.000
_cell.length_b   1.000
_cell.length_c   1.000
_cell.angle_alpha   90.00
_cell.angle_beta   90.00
_cell.angle_gamma   90.00
#
_symmetry.space_group_name_H-M   'P 1'
#
loop_
_entity.id
_entity.type
_entity.pdbx_description
1 polymer ?
#
loop_
_entity_poly.entity_id
_entity_poly.type
_entity_poly.pdbx_seq_one_letter_code
_entity_poly.pdbx_strand_id
1 'polypeptide(L)'
;MDEPVSELTLAQVLEQPAERVGATLDDIAAGYTAAGHGFELRRAAGGWRLYTRPEYATYVERFVLDGQSVRLTQAALETLAVVAYKQPVTRSRISAIRGVNCDGVIRTLVSRGLVEECGTEPDSGAFLYRTTTMFLEKLGLNSVDELPPLAPFLPDDVEELADATR
;
A
#
# COMPACT_ATOMS: atom_id res chain seq x y z
N MET A 1 7.30 -13.78 11.05
CA MET A 1 5.97 -13.64 10.44
C MET A 1 5.96 -12.28 9.78
N ASP A 2 5.89 -12.25 8.45
CA ASP A 2 6.06 -11.01 7.68
C ASP A 2 4.74 -10.35 7.24
N GLU A 3 3.59 -10.91 7.64
CA GLU A 3 2.26 -10.47 7.22
C GLU A 3 1.37 -10.12 8.44
N PRO A 4 0.46 -9.14 8.31
CA PRO A 4 -0.56 -8.84 9.32
C PRO A 4 -1.44 -10.05 9.62
N VAL A 5 -1.80 -10.23 10.89
CA VAL A 5 -2.63 -11.37 11.35
C VAL A 5 -4.04 -10.89 11.63
N SER A 6 -5.05 -11.53 11.04
CA SER A 6 -6.45 -11.15 11.25
C SER A 6 -6.92 -11.47 12.68
N GLU A 7 -7.88 -10.70 13.18
CA GLU A 7 -8.55 -10.97 14.47
C GLU A 7 -9.21 -12.35 14.49
N LEU A 8 -9.78 -12.79 13.36
CA LEU A 8 -10.40 -14.11 13.23
C LEU A 8 -9.38 -15.23 13.40
N THR A 9 -8.19 -15.09 12.80
CA THR A 9 -7.09 -16.04 12.95
C THR A 9 -6.64 -16.11 14.41
N LEU A 10 -6.46 -14.95 15.07
CA LEU A 10 -6.08 -14.90 16.48
C LEU A 10 -7.16 -15.50 17.38
N ALA A 11 -8.43 -15.20 17.12
CA ALA A 11 -9.59 -15.74 17.85
C ALA A 11 -9.67 -17.27 17.78
N GLN A 12 -9.43 -17.85 16.60
CA GLN A 12 -9.39 -19.29 16.41
C GLN A 12 -8.27 -19.96 17.21
N VAL A 13 -7.06 -19.41 17.14
CA VAL A 13 -5.88 -19.98 17.83
C VAL A 13 -5.99 -19.84 19.35
N LEU A 14 -6.55 -18.73 19.83
CA LEU A 14 -6.72 -18.45 21.25
C LEU A 14 -8.00 -19.06 21.84
N GLU A 15 -8.86 -19.65 21.01
CA GLU A 15 -10.17 -20.16 21.40
C GLU A 15 -11.01 -19.11 22.15
N GLN A 16 -11.01 -17.88 21.66
CA GLN A 16 -11.75 -16.75 22.24
C GLN A 16 -12.68 -16.07 21.21
N PRO A 17 -13.74 -15.37 21.64
CA PRO A 17 -14.56 -14.56 20.74
C PRO A 17 -13.74 -13.46 20.04
N ALA A 18 -13.96 -13.25 18.74
CA ALA A 18 -13.22 -12.24 17.95
C ALA A 18 -13.37 -10.82 18.52
N GLU A 19 -14.55 -10.46 19.02
CA GLU A 19 -14.80 -9.16 19.66
C GLU A 19 -13.93 -8.95 20.91
N ARG A 20 -13.72 -10.01 21.71
CA ARG A 20 -12.81 -9.98 22.86
C ARG A 20 -11.37 -9.81 22.42
N VAL A 21 -10.95 -10.50 21.36
CA VAL A 21 -9.60 -10.39 20.80
C VAL A 21 -9.35 -8.98 20.28
N GLY A 22 -10.27 -8.42 19.49
CA GLY A 22 -10.18 -7.04 18.99
C GLY A 22 -10.01 -6.03 20.11
N ALA A 23 -10.91 -6.05 21.11
CA ALA A 23 -10.82 -5.14 22.26
C ALA A 23 -9.50 -5.30 23.05
N THR A 24 -9.01 -6.53 23.20
CA THR A 24 -7.73 -6.78 23.88
C THR A 24 -6.55 -6.24 23.07
N LEU A 25 -6.58 -6.34 21.73
CA LEU A 25 -5.54 -5.81 20.86
C LEU A 25 -5.51 -4.28 20.89
N ASP A 26 -6.68 -3.63 20.95
CA ASP A 26 -6.77 -2.18 21.16
C ASP A 26 -6.14 -1.76 22.49
N ASP A 27 -6.45 -2.48 23.58
CA ASP A 27 -5.86 -2.22 24.91
C ASP A 27 -4.33 -2.40 24.90
N ILE A 28 -3.83 -3.45 24.24
CA ILE A 28 -2.39 -3.69 24.08
C ILE A 28 -1.74 -2.56 23.27
N ALA A 29 -2.36 -2.14 22.17
CA ALA A 29 -1.85 -1.05 21.34
C ALA A 29 -1.77 0.28 22.11
N ALA A 30 -2.81 0.59 22.89
CA ALA A 30 -2.83 1.74 23.79
C ALA A 30 -1.75 1.64 24.87
N GLY A 31 -1.61 0.46 25.49
CA GLY A 31 -0.58 0.19 26.50
C GLY A 31 0.84 0.38 25.97
N TYR A 32 1.14 -0.14 24.77
CA TYR A 32 2.44 0.08 24.15
C TYR A 32 2.73 1.55 23.83
N THR A 33 1.67 2.31 23.51
CA THR A 33 1.77 3.74 23.27
C THR A 33 2.01 4.54 24.54
N ALA A 34 1.27 4.26 25.61
CA ALA A 34 1.46 4.92 26.90
C ALA A 34 2.85 4.66 27.50
N ALA A 35 3.40 3.46 27.31
CA ALA A 35 4.74 3.09 27.78
C ALA A 35 5.89 3.69 26.93
N GLY A 36 5.59 4.35 25.81
CA GLY A 36 6.61 4.99 24.96
C GLY A 36 7.55 4.02 24.26
N HIS A 37 7.08 2.81 23.91
CA HIS A 37 7.92 1.84 23.20
C HIS A 37 8.35 2.36 21.81
N GLY A 38 9.52 1.89 21.35
CA GLY A 38 10.04 2.18 20.01
C GLY A 38 9.19 1.64 18.85
N PHE A 39 8.20 0.81 19.16
CA PHE A 39 7.26 0.20 18.23
C PHE A 39 5.82 0.45 18.69
N GLU A 40 4.89 0.13 17.82
CA GLU A 40 3.46 0.22 18.06
C GLU A 40 2.73 -0.92 17.36
N LEU A 41 1.68 -1.40 18.00
CA LEU A 41 0.75 -2.36 17.42
C LEU A 41 -0.29 -1.57 16.62
N ARG A 42 -0.43 -1.86 15.33
CA ARG A 42 -1.38 -1.19 14.44
C ARG A 42 -2.22 -2.20 13.69
N ARG A 43 -3.43 -1.75 13.32
CA ARG A 43 -4.30 -2.42 12.36
C ARG A 43 -4.00 -1.90 10.95
N ALA A 44 -3.62 -2.78 10.04
CA ALA A 44 -3.33 -2.47 8.64
C ALA A 44 -3.59 -3.70 7.75
N ALA A 45 -3.99 -3.47 6.50
CA ALA A 45 -4.32 -4.52 5.53
C ALA A 45 -5.25 -5.63 6.08
N GLY A 46 -6.24 -5.26 6.91
CA GLY A 46 -7.21 -6.20 7.48
C GLY A 46 -6.70 -7.06 8.65
N GLY A 47 -5.49 -6.81 9.15
CA GLY A 47 -4.92 -7.52 10.29
C GLY A 47 -4.14 -6.62 11.24
N TRP A 48 -3.56 -7.24 12.26
CA TRP A 48 -2.76 -6.60 13.29
C TRP A 48 -1.28 -6.94 13.11
N ARG A 49 -0.42 -5.93 13.24
CA ARG A 49 1.04 -6.08 13.13
C ARG A 49 1.78 -5.05 13.98
N LEU A 50 2.96 -5.43 14.46
CA LEU A 50 3.90 -4.51 15.10
C LEU A 50 4.70 -3.74 14.05
N TYR A 51 4.71 -2.42 14.18
CA TYR A 51 5.49 -1.49 13.35
C TYR A 51 6.45 -0.69 14.21
N THR A 52 7.58 -0.28 13.66
CA THR A 52 8.42 0.74 14.30
C THR A 52 7.73 2.09 14.25
N ARG A 53 7.81 2.89 15.33
CA ARG A 53 7.21 4.23 15.31
C ARG A 53 7.88 5.12 14.25
N PRO A 54 7.14 5.99 13.55
CA PRO A 54 7.67 6.89 12.54
C PRO A 54 8.82 7.77 13.05
N GLU A 55 8.77 8.14 14.34
CA GLU A 55 9.79 8.92 15.04
C GLU A 55 11.19 8.28 14.96
N TYR A 56 11.24 6.95 14.90
CA TYR A 56 12.48 6.18 14.80
C TYR A 56 12.85 5.77 13.37
N ALA A 57 12.05 6.16 12.38
CA ALA A 57 12.25 5.77 10.99
C ALA A 57 13.66 6.11 10.48
N THR A 58 14.23 7.25 10.87
CA THR A 58 15.59 7.65 10.44
C THR A 58 16.67 6.70 10.98
N TYR A 59 16.53 6.21 12.21
CA TYR A 59 17.50 5.28 12.81
C TYR A 59 17.38 3.89 12.21
N VAL A 60 16.14 3.43 11.99
CA VAL A 60 15.88 2.16 11.27
C VAL A 60 16.38 2.26 9.84
N GLU A 61 16.11 3.37 9.14
CA GLU A 61 16.57 3.61 7.78
C GLU A 61 18.09 3.56 7.75
N ARG A 62 18.82 4.24 8.64
CA ARG A 62 20.30 4.12 8.70
C ARG A 62 20.78 2.69 8.94
N PHE A 63 20.16 1.97 9.87
CA PHE A 63 20.52 0.58 10.17
C PHE A 63 20.25 -0.37 9.00
N VAL A 64 19.15 -0.17 8.28
CA VAL A 64 18.75 -1.00 7.12
C VAL A 64 19.50 -0.57 5.85
N LEU A 65 19.82 0.71 5.70
CA LEU A 65 20.48 1.29 4.52
C LEU A 65 21.98 1.02 4.46
N ASP A 66 22.61 0.58 5.56
CA ASP A 66 23.93 -0.04 5.49
C ASP A 66 23.93 -1.29 4.57
N GLY A 67 22.78 -1.72 4.04
CA GLY A 67 22.60 -2.84 3.11
C GLY A 67 21.78 -2.63 1.82
N GLN A 68 21.57 -1.40 1.32
CA GLN A 68 20.84 -1.07 0.06
C GLN A 68 19.29 -1.02 0.14
N SER A 69 18.71 0.16 0.28
CA SER A 69 17.37 0.42 -0.29
C SER A 69 17.35 1.79 -0.98
N VAL A 70 17.33 1.79 -2.31
CA VAL A 70 17.24 3.02 -3.10
C VAL A 70 15.81 3.52 -3.00
N ARG A 71 15.57 4.72 -2.47
CA ARG A 71 14.25 5.37 -2.44
C ARG A 71 13.59 5.33 -3.83
N LEU A 72 12.26 5.21 -3.89
CA LEU A 72 11.55 5.29 -5.17
C LEU A 72 11.80 6.67 -5.80
N THR A 73 12.10 6.70 -7.09
CA THR A 73 12.19 7.95 -7.84
C THR A 73 10.79 8.56 -7.98
N GLN A 74 10.73 9.86 -8.27
CA GLN A 74 9.46 10.52 -8.56
C GLN A 74 8.68 9.81 -9.68
N ALA A 75 9.35 9.42 -10.77
CA ALA A 75 8.71 8.68 -11.85
C ALA A 75 8.10 7.35 -11.40
N ALA A 76 8.71 6.68 -10.41
CA ALA A 76 8.20 5.45 -9.83
C ALA A 76 6.99 5.70 -8.90
N LEU A 77 7.02 6.77 -8.11
CA LEU A 77 5.87 7.18 -7.29
C LEU A 77 4.67 7.55 -8.17
N GLU A 78 4.88 8.33 -9.24
CA GLU A 78 3.83 8.70 -10.18
C GLU A 78 3.24 7.47 -10.89
N THR A 79 4.07 6.50 -11.30
CA THR A 79 3.57 5.24 -11.90
C THR A 79 2.78 4.43 -10.87
N LEU A 80 3.28 4.32 -9.64
CA LEU A 80 2.62 3.58 -8.57
C LEU A 80 1.25 4.19 -8.25
N ALA A 81 1.14 5.53 -8.23
CA ALA A 81 -0.13 6.21 -8.05
C ALA A 81 -1.13 5.87 -9.17
N VAL A 82 -0.70 5.87 -10.45
CA VAL A 82 -1.56 5.46 -11.56
C VAL A 82 -2.09 4.04 -11.36
N VAL A 83 -1.25 3.10 -10.94
CA VAL A 83 -1.70 1.72 -10.64
C VAL A 83 -2.71 1.72 -9.49
N ALA A 84 -2.40 2.36 -8.37
CA ALA A 84 -3.25 2.38 -7.18
C ALA A 84 -4.67 2.92 -7.46
N TYR A 85 -4.78 3.98 -8.26
CA TYR A 85 -6.06 4.63 -8.55
C TYR A 85 -6.81 4.07 -9.75
N LYS A 86 -6.15 3.31 -10.64
CA LYS A 86 -6.77 2.78 -11.87
C LYS A 86 -6.79 1.26 -11.95
N GLN A 87 -6.29 0.56 -10.94
CA GLN A 87 -6.30 -0.90 -10.91
C GLN A 87 -7.72 -1.49 -11.04
N PRO A 88 -7.86 -2.68 -11.65
CA PRO A 88 -6.83 -3.39 -12.41
C PRO A 88 -6.50 -2.68 -13.74
N VAL A 89 -5.22 -2.50 -14.07
CA VAL A 89 -4.78 -1.69 -15.24
C VAL A 89 -3.64 -2.34 -16.02
N THR A 90 -3.62 -2.16 -17.35
CA THR A 90 -2.58 -2.69 -18.25
C THR A 90 -1.36 -1.76 -18.37
N ARG A 91 -0.18 -2.31 -18.74
CA ARG A 91 1.05 -1.50 -18.94
C ARG A 91 0.88 -0.40 -20.00
N SER A 92 0.15 -0.71 -21.08
CA SER A 92 -0.14 0.24 -22.15
C SER A 92 -0.98 1.41 -21.64
N ARG A 93 -2.00 1.14 -20.84
CA ARG A 93 -2.86 2.17 -20.24
C ARG A 93 -2.11 3.02 -19.22
N ILE A 94 -1.24 2.42 -18.41
CA ILE A 94 -0.35 3.17 -17.50
C ILE A 94 0.54 4.14 -18.28
N SER A 95 1.19 3.65 -19.34
CA SER A 95 2.10 4.46 -20.16
C SER A 95 1.36 5.58 -20.91
N ALA A 96 0.14 5.32 -21.36
CA ALA A 96 -0.72 6.34 -21.97
C ALA A 96 -1.09 7.46 -20.99
N ILE A 97 -1.47 7.12 -19.75
CA ILE A 97 -1.80 8.11 -18.71
C ILE A 97 -0.56 8.96 -18.34
N ARG A 98 0.60 8.32 -18.26
CA ARG A 98 1.86 9.01 -17.93
C ARG A 98 2.48 9.78 -19.10
N GLY A 99 2.02 9.54 -20.33
CA GLY A 99 2.59 10.13 -21.55
C GLY A 99 4.02 9.68 -21.87
N VAL A 100 4.55 8.67 -21.16
CA VAL A 100 5.93 8.16 -21.31
C VAL A 100 5.98 6.65 -21.14
N ASN A 101 7.04 6.01 -21.63
CA ASN A 101 7.23 4.56 -21.44
C ASN A 101 7.51 4.25 -19.95
N CYS A 102 6.66 3.40 -19.35
CA CYS A 102 6.77 3.01 -17.94
C CYS A 102 7.29 1.58 -17.71
N ASP A 103 7.73 0.84 -18.72
CA ASP A 103 8.06 -0.59 -18.60
C ASP A 103 9.14 -0.89 -17.55
N GLY A 104 10.24 -0.13 -17.55
CA GLY A 104 11.33 -0.28 -16.57
C GLY A 104 10.88 0.05 -15.14
N VAL A 105 10.00 1.04 -15.01
CA VAL A 105 9.44 1.45 -13.72
C VAL A 105 8.48 0.38 -13.19
N ILE A 106 7.58 -0.13 -14.03
CA ILE A 106 6.65 -1.21 -13.66
C ILE A 106 7.44 -2.45 -13.20
N ARG A 107 8.48 -2.85 -13.95
CA ARG A 107 9.35 -3.96 -13.56
C ARG A 107 9.99 -3.74 -12.19
N THR A 108 10.42 -2.52 -11.91
CA THR A 108 11.01 -2.15 -10.61
C THR A 108 9.97 -2.18 -9.48
N LEU A 109 8.74 -1.74 -9.73
CA LEU A 109 7.66 -1.79 -8.74
C LEU A 109 7.26 -3.24 -8.43
N VAL A 110 7.21 -4.09 -9.46
CA VAL A 110 6.98 -5.54 -9.30
C VAL A 110 8.11 -6.21 -8.55
N SER A 111 9.37 -5.96 -8.92
CA SER A 111 10.52 -6.55 -8.21
C SER A 111 10.63 -6.11 -6.76
N ARG A 112 10.04 -4.95 -6.42
CA ARG A 112 9.95 -4.43 -5.05
C ARG A 112 8.69 -4.86 -4.31
N GLY A 113 7.84 -5.68 -4.93
CA GLY A 113 6.63 -6.21 -4.32
C GLY A 113 5.54 -5.16 -4.05
N LEU A 114 5.58 -3.99 -4.68
CA LEU A 114 4.56 -2.93 -4.50
C LEU A 114 3.38 -3.10 -5.47
N VAL A 115 3.62 -3.77 -6.60
CA VAL A 115 2.66 -4.03 -7.66
C VAL A 115 2.78 -5.51 -8.06
N GLU A 116 1.67 -6.14 -8.40
CA GLU A 116 1.62 -7.53 -8.87
C GLU A 116 0.70 -7.69 -10.08
N GLU A 117 0.86 -8.80 -10.80
CA GLU A 117 -0.03 -9.21 -11.88
C GLU A 117 -1.28 -9.88 -11.29
N CYS A 118 -2.47 -9.47 -11.71
CA CYS A 118 -3.74 -9.98 -11.18
C CYS A 118 -4.66 -10.58 -12.25
N GLY A 119 -4.08 -11.00 -13.38
CA GLY A 119 -4.79 -11.64 -14.48
C GLY A 119 -4.47 -11.00 -15.83
N THR A 120 -5.33 -11.26 -16.81
CA THR A 120 -5.20 -10.75 -18.18
C THR A 120 -6.50 -10.09 -18.63
N GLU A 121 -6.38 -9.01 -19.38
CA GLU A 121 -7.51 -8.32 -20.01
C GLU A 121 -8.16 -9.24 -21.06
N PRO A 122 -9.50 -9.46 -21.03
CA PRO A 122 -10.16 -10.46 -21.87
C PRO A 122 -9.97 -10.23 -23.38
N ASP A 123 -9.99 -8.97 -23.83
CA ASP A 123 -9.99 -8.63 -25.25
C ASP A 123 -8.59 -8.66 -25.86
N SER A 124 -7.59 -8.19 -25.10
CA SER A 124 -6.21 -8.05 -25.59
C SER A 124 -5.27 -9.16 -25.13
N GLY A 125 -5.64 -9.91 -24.09
CA GLY A 125 -4.76 -10.84 -23.39
C GLY A 125 -3.62 -10.15 -22.62
N ALA A 126 -3.61 -8.82 -22.51
CA ALA A 126 -2.56 -8.09 -21.82
C ALA A 126 -2.62 -8.30 -20.30
N PHE A 127 -1.47 -8.40 -19.64
CA PHE A 127 -1.42 -8.51 -18.17
C PHE A 127 -2.03 -7.27 -17.49
N LEU A 128 -2.84 -7.53 -16.46
CA LEU A 128 -3.42 -6.54 -15.56
C LEU A 128 -2.58 -6.45 -14.29
N TYR A 129 -2.40 -5.22 -13.81
CA TYR A 129 -1.63 -4.90 -12.62
C TYR A 129 -2.50 -4.28 -11.53
N ARG A 130 -2.15 -4.60 -10.28
CA ARG A 130 -2.72 -4.00 -9.07
C ARG A 130 -1.65 -3.82 -8.00
N THR A 131 -1.93 -2.99 -6.99
CA THR A 131 -1.09 -2.87 -5.79
C THR A 131 -1.21 -4.11 -4.91
N THR A 132 -0.14 -4.40 -4.17
CA THR A 132 -0.08 -5.54 -3.25
C THR A 132 -0.51 -5.17 -1.83
N THR A 133 -0.59 -6.17 -0.95
CA THR A 133 -0.71 -5.97 0.50
C THR A 133 0.44 -5.13 1.07
N MET A 134 1.67 -5.36 0.59
CA MET A 134 2.85 -4.60 1.00
C MET A 134 2.71 -3.09 0.72
N PHE A 135 2.06 -2.72 -0.39
CA PHE A 135 1.74 -1.32 -0.66
C PHE A 135 0.81 -0.74 0.40
N LEU A 136 -0.29 -1.44 0.73
CA LEU A 136 -1.25 -1.01 1.75
C LEU A 136 -0.60 -0.89 3.13
N GLU A 137 0.24 -1.83 3.51
CA GLU A 137 1.02 -1.78 4.76
C GLU A 137 1.93 -0.56 4.84
N LYS A 138 2.60 -0.22 3.74
CA LYS A 138 3.48 0.96 3.68
C LYS A 138 2.71 2.28 3.73
N LEU A 139 1.49 2.31 3.21
CA LEU A 139 0.61 3.49 3.30
C LEU A 139 -0.21 3.53 4.60
N GLY A 140 -0.28 2.43 5.35
CA GLY A 140 -1.10 2.32 6.56
C GLY A 140 -2.60 2.24 6.28
N LEU A 141 -3.00 1.64 5.16
CA LEU A 141 -4.39 1.51 4.73
C LEU A 141 -4.90 0.06 4.90
N ASN A 142 -6.20 -0.12 5.08
CA ASN A 142 -6.83 -1.45 5.09
C ASN A 142 -7.30 -1.89 3.71
N SER A 143 -7.72 -0.93 2.88
CA SER A 143 -8.15 -1.16 1.50
C SER A 143 -7.65 -0.05 0.59
N VAL A 144 -7.55 -0.33 -0.71
CA VAL A 144 -7.29 0.67 -1.75
C VAL A 144 -8.44 1.70 -1.82
N ASP A 145 -9.64 1.34 -1.39
CA ASP A 145 -10.79 2.24 -1.33
C ASP A 145 -10.63 3.38 -0.32
N GLU A 146 -9.68 3.24 0.63
CA GLU A 146 -9.34 4.29 1.61
C GLU A 146 -8.39 5.34 1.03
N LEU A 147 -7.95 5.19 -0.23
CA LEU A 147 -7.11 6.19 -0.88
C LEU A 147 -7.86 7.52 -1.01
N PRO A 148 -7.19 8.65 -0.73
CA PRO A 148 -7.82 9.95 -0.85
C PRO A 148 -8.27 10.19 -2.28
N PRO A 149 -9.44 10.82 -2.52
CA PRO A 149 -9.90 11.12 -3.87
C PRO A 149 -8.87 12.02 -4.57
N LEU A 150 -8.77 11.89 -5.90
CA LEU A 150 -7.84 12.69 -6.69
C LEU A 150 -8.26 14.17 -6.79
N ALA A 151 -9.56 14.46 -6.79
CA ALA A 151 -10.13 15.78 -7.03
C ALA A 151 -9.55 16.93 -6.16
N PRO A 152 -9.30 16.77 -4.85
CA PRO A 152 -8.73 17.84 -4.03
C PRO A 152 -7.24 18.14 -4.29
N PHE A 153 -6.56 17.31 -5.08
CA PHE A 153 -5.11 17.40 -5.33
C PHE A 153 -4.77 17.56 -6.81
N LEU A 154 -5.79 17.69 -7.67
CA LEU A 154 -5.58 18.08 -9.06
C LEU A 154 -5.31 19.60 -9.09
N PRO A 155 -4.28 20.06 -9.81
CA PRO A 155 -4.19 21.47 -10.20
C PRO A 155 -5.52 21.89 -10.85
N ASP A 156 -5.95 23.14 -10.65
CA ASP A 156 -7.20 23.67 -11.23
C ASP A 156 -7.28 23.48 -12.77
N ASP A 157 -6.14 23.26 -13.42
CA ASP A 157 -5.96 23.14 -14.86
C ASP A 157 -6.40 21.77 -15.46
N VAL A 158 -6.77 20.77 -14.65
CA VAL A 158 -7.06 19.40 -15.14
C VAL A 158 -8.57 19.12 -15.33
N GLU A 159 -9.45 20.05 -14.96
CA GLU A 159 -10.91 19.89 -15.15
C GLU A 159 -11.32 19.80 -16.64
N GLU A 160 -10.55 20.35 -17.57
CA GLU A 160 -10.89 20.37 -19.00
C GLU A 160 -10.77 19.00 -19.72
N LEU A 161 -10.11 18.00 -19.13
CA LEU A 161 -9.96 16.67 -19.74
C LEU A 161 -11.07 15.68 -19.34
N ALA A 162 -11.84 15.99 -18.29
CA ALA A 162 -12.92 15.11 -17.82
C ALA A 162 -14.20 15.23 -18.67
N ASP A 163 -14.38 16.33 -19.40
CA ASP A 163 -15.57 16.60 -20.22
C ASP A 163 -15.45 16.16 -21.70
N ALA A 164 -14.29 15.65 -22.13
CA ALA A 164 -14.08 15.20 -23.51
C ALA A 164 -14.58 13.77 -23.81
N THR A 165 -15.30 13.12 -22.89
CA THR A 165 -15.85 11.76 -23.09
C THR A 165 -17.36 11.66 -22.80
N ARG A 166 -18.13 12.69 -23.15
CA ARG A 166 -19.60 12.60 -23.18
C ARG A 166 -20.13 12.50 -24.60
#